data_AF-A0A2E6AV41-F1
#
_entry.id   AF-A0A2E6AV41-F1
#
_cell.length_a   1.000
_cell.length_b   1.000
_cell.length_c   1.000
_cell.angle_alpha   90.00
_cell.angle_beta   90.00
_cell.angle_gamma   90.00
#
_symmetry.space_group_name_H-M   'P 1'
#
loop_
_entity.id
_entity.type
_entity.pdbx_description
1 polymer ?
#
loop_
_entity_poly.entity_id
_entity_poly.type
_entity_poly.pdbx_seq_one_letter_code
_entity_poly.pdbx_strand_id
1 'polypeptide(L)' 'MKNSWVKYSNAGFQVIATLILFGWIGYEIDSSYPTQSPLLLVLSLFLGVFIALYQLWSSFFQK' A
#
# COMPACT_ATOMS: atom_id res chain seq x y z
N MET A 1 -11.86 1.27 -28.68
CA MET A 1 -11.11 2.23 -27.84
C MET A 1 -10.76 1.51 -26.54
N LYS A 2 -9.56 0.93 -26.45
CA LYS A 2 -9.22 -0.11 -25.45
C LYS A 2 -8.96 0.52 -24.07
N ASN A 3 -9.86 0.29 -23.12
CA ASN A 3 -9.70 0.08 -21.66
C ASN A 3 -8.57 0.77 -20.85
N SER A 4 -7.90 1.80 -21.35
CA SER A 4 -6.83 2.50 -20.65
C SER A 4 -7.31 3.09 -19.32
N TRP A 5 -8.51 3.71 -19.32
CA TRP A 5 -9.17 4.25 -18.13
C TRP A 5 -9.37 3.21 -17.02
N VAL A 6 -9.82 2.01 -17.37
CA VAL A 6 -10.00 0.89 -16.41
C VAL A 6 -8.66 0.43 -15.84
N LYS A 7 -7.58 0.42 -16.64
CA LYS A 7 -6.24 0.06 -16.18
C LYS A 7 -5.71 1.05 -15.13
N TYR A 8 -5.90 2.36 -15.34
CA TYR A 8 -5.50 3.39 -14.38
C TYR A 8 -6.33 3.34 -13.08
N SER A 9 -7.64 3.12 -13.18
CA SER A 9 -8.51 2.97 -12.00
C SER A 9 -8.14 1.75 -11.15
N ASN A 10 -7.82 0.60 -11.76
CA ASN A 10 -7.37 -0.58 -11.03
C ASN A 10 -6.05 -0.34 -10.29
N ALA A 11 -5.10 0.36 -10.91
CA ALA A 11 -3.82 0.67 -10.28
C ALA A 11 -4.00 1.58 -9.05
N GLY A 12 -4.85 2.62 -9.15
CA GLY A 12 -5.17 3.47 -8.01
C GLY A 12 -5.86 2.71 -6.86
N PHE A 13 -6.81 1.84 -7.20
CA PHE A 13 -7.48 0.99 -6.22
C PHE A 13 -6.51 0.04 -5.50
N GLN A 14 -5.56 -0.54 -6.24
CA GLN A 14 -4.52 -1.42 -5.69
C GLN A 14 -3.62 -0.70 -4.69
N VAL A 15 -3.22 0.55 -4.97
CA VAL A 15 -2.43 1.38 -4.03
C VAL A 15 -3.24 1.66 -2.76
N ILE A 16 -4.50 2.10 -2.90
CA ILE A 16 -5.37 2.41 -1.76
C ILE A 16 -5.61 1.17 -0.90
N ALA A 17 -5.93 0.04 -1.53
CA ALA A 17 -6.13 -1.24 -0.83
C ALA A 17 -4.87 -1.67 -0.06
N THR A 18 -3.68 -1.50 -0.66
CA THR A 18 -2.40 -1.80 0.00
C THR A 18 -2.18 -0.89 1.20
N LEU A 19 -2.41 0.42 1.07
CA LEU A 19 -2.25 1.36 2.17
C LEU A 19 -3.21 1.09 3.33
N ILE A 20 -4.47 0.78 3.05
CA ILE A 20 -5.45 0.41 4.07
C ILE A 20 -5.02 -0.87 4.78
N LEU A 21 -4.58 -1.88 4.02
CA LEU A 21 -4.17 -3.18 4.57
C LEU A 21 -2.93 -3.05 5.47
N PHE A 22 -1.88 -2.37 4.99
CA PHE A 22 -0.66 -2.16 5.78
C PHE A 22 -0.87 -1.17 6.92
N GLY A 23 -1.73 -0.17 6.74
CA GLY A 23 -2.12 0.76 7.81
C GLY A 23 -2.88 0.06 8.94
N TRP A 24 -3.82 -0.83 8.61
CA TRP A 24 -4.52 -1.65 9.59
C TRP A 24 -3.53 -2.58 10.31
N ILE A 25 -2.72 -3.35 9.58
CA ILE A 25 -1.72 -4.24 10.19
C ILE A 25 -0.81 -3.46 11.16
N GLY A 26 -0.31 -2.32 10.71
CA GLY A 26 0.51 -1.44 11.54
C GLY A 26 -0.22 -0.96 12.79
N TYR A 27 -1.48 -0.57 12.66
CA TYR A 27 -2.32 -0.10 13.76
C TYR A 27 -2.65 -1.19 14.79
N GLU A 28 -2.98 -2.41 14.37
CA GLU A 28 -3.26 -3.54 15.29
C GLU A 28 -2.02 -3.96 16.08
N ILE A 29 -0.88 -3.99 15.39
CA ILE A 29 0.39 -4.32 16.02
C ILE A 29 0.75 -3.22 17.02
N ASP A 30 0.63 -1.95 16.64
CA ASP A 30 0.93 -0.82 17.53
C ASP A 30 -0.04 -0.74 18.73
N SER A 31 -1.32 -1.02 18.50
CA SER A 31 -2.35 -1.13 19.54
C SER A 31 -2.06 -2.24 20.55
N SER A 32 -1.33 -3.28 20.16
CA SER A 32 -0.92 -4.37 21.06
C SER A 32 0.24 -3.96 21.99
N TYR A 33 0.94 -2.87 21.66
CA TYR A 33 2.08 -2.34 22.42
C TYR A 33 1.92 -0.84 22.71
N PRO A 34 0.96 -0.44 23.56
CA PRO A 34 0.58 0.96 23.79
C PRO A 34 1.69 1.87 24.35
N THR A 35 2.81 1.29 24.81
CA THR A 35 3.93 2.01 25.41
C THR A 35 5.02 2.40 24.40
N GLN A 36 5.00 1.87 23.18
CA GLN A 36 5.97 2.19 22.15
C GLN A 36 5.36 3.17 21.15
N SER A 37 6.13 4.20 20.78
CA SER A 37 5.80 5.12 19.70
C SER A 37 5.32 4.35 18.45
N PRO A 38 4.50 4.97 17.57
CA PRO A 38 3.88 4.34 16.39
C PRO A 38 4.85 3.95 15.27
N LEU A 39 6.00 3.40 15.63
CA LEU A 39 7.10 3.02 14.77
C LEU A 39 6.70 1.84 13.88
N LEU A 40 5.95 0.88 14.43
CA LEU A 40 5.48 -0.28 13.66
C LEU A 40 4.44 0.14 12.63
N LEU A 41 3.53 1.06 12.97
CA LEU A 41 2.60 1.65 12.01
C LEU A 41 3.33 2.37 10.88
N VAL A 42 4.31 3.21 11.22
CA VAL A 42 5.10 3.95 10.21
C VAL A 42 5.89 2.98 9.33
N LEU A 43 6.55 1.96 9.89
CA LEU A 43 7.31 0.96 9.15
C LEU A 43 6.41 0.15 8.20
N SER A 44 5.22 -0.23 8.67
CA SER A 44 4.22 -0.97 7.90
C SER A 44 3.74 -0.16 6.70
N LEU A 45 3.41 1.12 6.91
CA LEU A 45 3.01 2.03 5.83
C LEU A 45 4.15 2.26 4.85
N PHE A 46 5.39 2.40 5.32
CA PHE A 46 6.55 2.57 4.46
C PHE A 46 6.76 1.36 3.55
N LEU A 47 6.62 0.14 4.09
CA LEU A 47 6.65 -1.09 3.31
C LEU A 47 5.47 -1.18 2.32
N GLY A 48 4.25 -0.83 2.77
CA GLY A 48 3.06 -0.82 1.92
C GLY A 48 3.21 0.12 0.72
N VAL A 49 3.76 1.32 0.95
CA VAL A 49 4.09 2.29 -0.12
C VAL A 49 5.13 1.72 -1.07
N PHE A 50 6.20 1.11 -0.55
CA PHE A 50 7.25 0.50 -1.37
C PHE A 50 6.71 -0.61 -2.28
N ILE A 51 5.87 -1.50 -1.74
CA ILE A 51 5.25 -2.59 -2.49
C ILE A 51 4.29 -2.04 -3.54
N ALA A 52 3.46 -1.06 -3.18
CA ALA A 52 2.51 -0.45 -4.09
C ALA A 52 3.22 0.26 -5.27
N LEU A 53 4.32 0.97 -4.99
CA LEU A 53 5.16 1.60 -6.01
C LEU A 53 5.85 0.56 -6.90
N TYR A 54 6.35 -0.54 -6.33
CA TYR A 54 6.96 -1.62 -7.11
C TYR A 54 5.95 -2.30 -8.04
N GLN A 55 4.74 -2.58 -7.56
CA GLN A 55 3.65 -3.14 -8.37
C GLN A 55 3.22 -2.18 -9.48
N LEU A 56 3.15 -0.89 -9.19
CA LEU A 56 2.94 0.15 -10.20
C LEU A 56 4.05 0.12 -11.25
N TRP A 57 5.30 0.18 -10.81
CA TRP A 57 6.46 0.16 -11.70
C TRP A 57 6.46 -1.06 -12.61
N SER A 58 6.27 -2.26 -12.07
CA SER A 58 6.14 -3.50 -12.84
C SER A 58 4.96 -3.44 -13.82
N SER A 59 3.79 -2.96 -13.39
CA SER A 59 2.60 -2.87 -14.26
C SER A 59 2.73 -1.87 -15.42
N PHE A 60 3.63 -0.88 -15.29
CA PHE A 60 3.88 0.15 -16.28
C PHE A 60 5.10 -0.15 -17.17
N PHE A 61 6.19 -0.69 -16.61
CA PHE A 61 7.42 -1.00 -17.33
C PHE A 61 7.45 -2.40 -17.95
N GLN A 62 6.68 -3.34 -17.41
CA GLN A 62 6.52 -4.66 -18.00
C GLN A 62 5.34 -4.60 -18.98
N LYS A 63 5.62 -4.07 -20.18
CA LYS A 63 4.71 -4.06 -21.32
C LYS A 63 5.08 -5.16 -22.30
#